data_AF-A0A9W8DWP1-F1
#
_entry.id   AF-A0A9W8DWP1-F1
#
_cell.length_a   1.000
_cell.length_b   1.000
_cell.length_c   1.000
_cell.angle_alpha   90.00
_cell.angle_beta   90.00
_cell.angle_gamma   90.00
#
_symmetry.space_group_name_H-M   'P 1'
#
loop_
_entity.id
_entity.type
_entity.pdbx_description
1 polymer ?
#
loop_
_entity_poly.entity_id
_entity_poly.type
_entity_poly.pdbx_seq_one_letter_code
_entity_poly.pdbx_strand_id
1 'polypeptide(L)'
;MELGLSSVALLSCGARVGDRISLSVLDDSPSVLDLINVEPMARNVDVGSEYLSILVREYLFDIAYVAIGMFLDITYQGRPCRFTIKNISLSDGDHVEFGLVSKKTKIKLTNIRNDDQEKDIEKGKKSTRYEDIGGLKEEVKSMKPPKGVLLYGPPGTGKTLIARAVASETGAHSIVVNGAEIMSKFYGETESRIRNIFEEAAAKAPSIIFIDEIDALCPKRDSAGSEVEKRVVATLLTLMDGVDTKEGSMNNISDKVVVIAATNRPNSLDEALRRPGRFDREIEIGIPNPNDRFSILLTITKDIPSTLTENQVRDLANKTHGYVGADLAAVCREAGLIAIRRHVKLGENDLAIGISDMEEALGVVKPSTMREVMLEVPNVKWEDIGGQEEIKQKLKESVEWPLKLFSKWVGESEKAVHEVFRKARAASPSIIFFDEIDAIAVKRGSSSDSTSVADRVLSQLLNEMDGVEPLVNVTVVAATNRPDIIDGALLRPGRIDCILYVGPPDLASRKAIFDIQIKKMSVDKDVSSAKLAEMTDGYSGAEVVALCQEAAMEAMDEDIDAQKVEMRHFTKCHSKSKLRITLEMLEFYKSFKEKSGLHE
;
A
#
# COMPACT_ATOMS: atom_id res chain seq x y z
N MET A 1 24.86 10.60 3.00
CA MET A 1 24.59 9.52 3.95
C MET A 1 23.23 9.82 4.55
N GLU A 2 22.27 8.93 4.40
CA GLU A 2 20.96 9.07 5.07
C GLU A 2 21.08 8.45 6.47
N LEU A 3 20.52 9.12 7.46
CA LEU A 3 20.69 8.76 8.87
C LEU A 3 19.32 8.58 9.51
N GLY A 4 19.02 7.36 9.96
CA GLY A 4 17.77 7.05 10.64
C GLY A 4 17.80 7.53 12.08
N LEU A 5 17.11 8.63 12.37
CA LEU A 5 16.91 9.15 13.72
C LEU A 5 15.51 8.79 14.22
N SER A 6 15.38 8.49 15.52
CA SER A 6 14.07 8.33 16.15
C SER A 6 13.33 9.68 16.23
N SER A 7 12.00 9.65 16.32
CA SER A 7 11.19 10.87 16.43
C SER A 7 11.58 11.72 17.65
N VAL A 8 12.00 11.07 18.75
CA VAL A 8 12.48 11.73 19.98
C VAL A 8 13.84 12.41 19.76
N ALA A 9 14.73 11.78 18.99
CA ALA A 9 16.02 12.36 18.63
C ALA A 9 15.84 13.57 17.69
N LEU A 10 14.93 13.49 16.72
CA LEU A 10 14.58 14.62 15.84
C LEU A 10 14.04 15.81 16.64
N LEU A 11 13.11 15.55 17.56
CA LEU A 11 12.58 16.57 18.48
C LEU A 11 13.67 17.18 19.37
N SER A 12 14.57 16.36 19.93
CA SER A 12 15.65 16.82 20.80
C SER A 12 16.66 17.70 20.06
N CYS A 13 16.95 17.39 18.79
CA CYS A 13 17.83 18.17 17.94
C CYS A 13 17.13 19.37 17.26
N GLY A 14 15.79 19.45 17.35
CA GLY A 14 14.98 20.43 16.64
C GLY A 14 15.03 20.30 15.10
N ALA A 15 15.36 19.11 14.59
CA ALA A 15 15.52 18.84 13.16
C ALA A 15 14.26 18.18 12.59
N ARG A 16 13.98 18.44 11.31
CA ARG A 16 12.87 17.81 10.56
C ARG A 16 13.40 16.76 9.60
N VAL A 17 12.54 15.84 9.19
CA VAL A 17 12.87 14.84 8.17
C VAL A 17 13.27 15.57 6.88
N GLY A 18 14.49 15.30 6.39
CA GLY A 18 15.05 15.93 5.20
C GLY A 18 15.97 17.13 5.46
N ASP A 19 16.08 17.61 6.72
CA ASP A 19 17.03 18.65 7.06
C ASP A 19 18.49 18.17 6.95
N ARG A 20 19.38 19.06 6.51
CA ARG A 20 20.82 18.79 6.50
C ARG A 20 21.39 19.03 7.89
N ILE A 21 21.82 17.95 8.52
CA ILE A 21 22.50 17.97 9.82
C ILE A 21 24.02 17.83 9.65
N SER A 22 24.78 18.59 10.43
CA SER A 22 26.23 18.46 10.52
C SER A 22 26.59 17.41 11.56
N LEU A 23 27.24 16.34 11.13
CA LEU A 23 27.75 15.31 12.03
C LEU A 23 29.24 15.56 12.27
N SER A 24 29.63 15.55 13.54
CA SER A 24 31.04 15.56 13.93
C SER A 24 31.25 14.41 14.91
N VAL A 25 32.35 13.69 14.73
CA VAL A 25 32.78 12.68 15.70
C VAL A 25 33.41 13.46 16.86
N LEU A 26 32.96 13.19 18.09
CA LEU A 26 33.60 13.74 19.28
C LEU A 26 34.93 12.98 19.51
N ASP A 27 36.05 13.70 19.48
CA ASP A 27 37.39 13.14 19.68
C ASP A 27 37.68 12.83 21.16
N ASP A 28 37.01 13.53 22.09
CA ASP A 28 37.16 13.35 23.53
C ASP A 28 36.13 12.38 24.11
N SER A 29 36.58 11.45 24.94
CA SER A 29 35.68 10.57 25.70
C SER A 29 34.85 11.41 26.69
N PRO A 30 33.51 11.42 26.60
CA PRO A 30 32.68 12.24 27.46
C PRO A 30 32.85 11.85 28.94
N SER A 31 32.91 12.86 29.80
CA SER A 31 33.04 12.70 31.24
C SER A 31 31.84 11.96 31.84
N VAL A 32 32.10 11.12 32.84
CA VAL A 32 31.06 10.36 33.55
C VAL A 32 30.29 11.28 34.48
N LEU A 33 28.97 11.26 34.35
CA LEU A 33 28.07 12.14 35.09
C LEU A 33 27.86 11.66 36.53
N ASP A 34 27.80 12.60 37.47
CA ASP A 34 27.51 12.30 38.88
C ASP A 34 26.02 12.52 39.22
N LEU A 35 25.40 13.58 38.68
CA LEU A 35 23.98 13.87 38.92
C LEU A 35 23.27 14.30 37.63
N ILE A 36 22.07 13.75 37.40
CA ILE A 36 21.15 14.13 36.32
C ILE A 36 19.83 14.57 36.93
N ASN A 37 19.38 15.77 36.60
CA ASN A 37 18.05 16.29 36.98
C ASN A 37 17.08 16.14 35.81
N VAL A 38 15.99 15.42 36.06
CA VAL A 38 14.96 15.09 35.05
C VAL A 38 13.62 15.64 35.49
N GLU A 39 12.89 16.26 34.57
CA GLU A 39 11.57 16.83 34.83
C GLU A 39 10.51 16.29 33.86
N PRO A 40 9.30 15.95 34.35
CA PRO A 40 8.19 15.60 33.46
C PRO A 40 7.70 16.86 32.73
N MET A 41 7.29 16.71 31.48
CA MET A 41 6.63 17.80 30.74
C MET A 41 5.14 17.92 31.07
N ALA A 42 4.53 16.87 31.62
CA ALA A 42 3.13 16.85 32.03
C ALA A 42 2.98 17.12 33.53
N ARG A 43 2.04 17.99 33.91
CA ARG A 43 1.80 18.41 35.31
C ARG A 43 1.20 17.32 36.21
N ASN A 44 0.63 16.26 35.64
CA ASN A 44 -0.10 15.21 36.37
C ASN A 44 0.72 13.94 36.61
N VAL A 45 2.05 14.01 36.51
CA VAL A 45 2.93 12.88 36.79
C VAL A 45 3.29 12.88 38.27
N ASP A 46 2.95 11.80 38.98
CA ASP A 46 3.35 11.64 40.39
C ASP A 46 4.84 11.27 40.49
N VAL A 47 5.67 12.29 40.64
CA VAL A 47 7.14 12.17 40.74
C VAL A 47 7.59 11.58 42.09
N GLY A 48 6.68 11.43 43.07
CA GLY A 48 6.98 10.81 44.36
C GLY A 48 7.04 9.27 44.32
N SER A 49 6.62 8.65 43.23
CA SER A 49 6.62 7.19 43.07
C SER A 49 8.05 6.64 42.93
N GLU A 50 8.47 5.80 43.88
CA GLU A 50 9.74 5.08 43.84
C GLU A 50 9.88 4.24 42.56
N TYR A 51 8.77 3.69 42.06
CA TYR A 51 8.73 2.91 40.82
C TYR A 51 9.05 3.75 39.57
N LEU A 52 8.55 4.99 39.50
CA LEU A 52 8.87 5.88 38.38
C LEU A 52 10.37 6.24 38.37
N SER A 53 10.96 6.43 39.55
CA SER A 53 12.39 6.70 39.68
C SER A 53 13.27 5.54 39.21
N ILE A 54 12.82 4.29 39.44
CA ILE A 54 13.50 3.08 38.97
C ILE A 54 13.40 2.98 37.45
N LEU A 55 12.20 3.18 36.88
CA LEU A 55 11.98 3.14 35.43
C LEU A 55 12.83 4.17 34.66
N VAL A 56 12.82 5.42 35.12
CA VAL A 56 13.63 6.49 34.50
C VAL A 56 15.13 6.16 34.60
N ARG A 57 15.55 5.54 35.71
CA ARG A 57 16.92 5.13 35.93
C ARG A 57 17.37 4.00 35.00
N GLU A 58 16.56 2.95 34.84
CA GLU A 58 16.87 1.88 33.87
C GLU A 58 16.95 2.44 32.45
N TYR A 59 15.97 3.26 32.05
CA TYR A 59 15.93 3.85 30.72
C TYR A 59 17.17 4.72 30.41
N LEU A 60 17.63 5.51 31.38
CA LEU A 60 18.83 6.34 31.23
C LEU A 60 20.13 5.52 31.17
N PHE A 61 20.17 4.33 31.76
CA PHE A 61 21.32 3.43 31.64
C PHE A 61 21.43 2.79 30.26
N ASP A 62 20.31 2.54 29.58
CA ASP A 62 20.31 1.94 28.25
C ASP A 62 20.79 2.89 27.15
N ILE A 63 20.54 4.21 27.29
CA ILE A 63 20.91 5.21 26.26
C ILE A 63 22.42 5.56 26.31
N ALA A 64 23.06 5.34 27.46
CA ALA A 64 24.48 5.62 27.77
C ALA A 64 24.93 7.10 27.67
N TYR A 65 24.42 7.89 26.73
CA TYR A 65 24.77 9.30 26.54
C TYR A 65 23.56 10.21 26.74
N VAL A 66 23.77 11.33 27.42
CA VAL A 66 22.72 12.33 27.66
C VAL A 66 23.25 13.73 27.41
N ALA A 67 22.36 14.59 26.93
CA ALA A 67 22.61 16.01 26.76
C ALA A 67 21.48 16.84 27.40
N ILE A 68 21.80 18.07 27.78
CA ILE A 68 20.80 19.02 28.28
C ILE A 68 19.76 19.29 27.18
N GLY A 69 18.49 19.31 27.54
CA GLY A 69 17.37 19.52 26.61
C GLY A 69 16.92 18.27 25.85
N MET A 70 17.57 17.12 26.06
CA MET A 70 17.13 15.85 25.48
C MET A 70 15.77 15.43 26.05
N PHE A 71 14.88 14.94 25.17
CA PHE A 71 13.59 14.38 25.55
C PHE A 71 13.66 12.87 25.75
N LEU A 72 12.88 12.35 26.69
CA LEU A 72 12.74 10.93 26.99
C LEU A 72 11.25 10.58 27.00
N ASP A 73 10.82 9.61 26.20
CA ASP A 73 9.44 9.12 26.20
C ASP A 73 9.40 7.77 26.93
N ILE A 74 8.76 7.75 28.11
CA ILE A 74 8.68 6.57 28.98
C ILE A 74 7.21 6.28 29.27
N THR A 75 6.78 5.04 29.03
CA THR A 75 5.42 4.60 29.35
C THR A 75 5.31 4.25 30.83
N TYR A 76 4.50 5.02 31.58
CA TYR A 76 4.22 4.78 33.00
C TYR A 76 2.73 4.58 33.20
N GLN A 77 2.34 3.47 33.85
CA GLN A 77 0.93 3.08 34.07
C GLN A 77 0.09 3.06 32.77
N GLY A 78 0.67 2.60 31.66
CA GLY A 78 0.01 2.53 30.36
C GLY A 78 -0.20 3.88 29.66
N ARG A 79 0.40 4.97 30.18
CA ARG A 79 0.38 6.29 29.53
C ARG A 79 1.79 6.70 29.11
N PRO A 80 2.00 7.19 27.89
CA PRO A 80 3.29 7.76 27.50
C PRO A 80 3.51 9.07 28.27
N CYS A 81 4.59 9.13 29.05
CA CYS A 81 5.02 10.31 29.78
C CYS A 81 6.34 10.80 29.21
N ARG A 82 6.36 12.09 28.85
CA ARG A 82 7.56 12.75 28.33
C ARG A 82 8.32 13.44 29.44
N PHE A 83 9.63 13.23 29.49
CA PHE A 83 10.56 13.86 30.40
C PHE A 83 11.62 14.66 29.62
N THR A 84 12.19 15.67 30.27
CA THR A 84 13.29 16.46 29.72
C THR A 84 14.45 16.54 30.72
N ILE A 85 15.68 16.51 30.20
CA ILE A 85 16.89 16.66 31.01
C ILE A 85 17.19 18.15 31.18
N LYS A 86 17.02 18.66 32.40
CA LYS A 86 17.23 20.08 32.71
C LYS A 86 18.68 20.42 32.94
N ASN A 87 19.33 19.69 33.84
CA ASN A 87 20.68 19.97 34.30
C ASN A 87 21.45 18.68 34.54
N ILE A 88 22.73 18.71 34.21
CA ILE A 88 23.69 17.62 34.38
C ILE A 88 24.91 18.17 35.13
N SER A 89 25.50 17.39 36.04
CA SER A 89 26.74 17.78 36.73
C SER A 89 27.74 16.64 36.88
N LEU A 90 29.03 17.00 36.93
CA LEU A 90 30.15 16.09 37.22
C LEU A 90 30.46 16.01 38.71
N SER A 91 31.36 15.09 39.07
CA SER A 91 31.85 14.90 40.45
C SER A 91 32.48 16.14 41.07
N ASP A 92 32.98 17.07 40.24
CA ASP A 92 33.62 18.32 40.69
C ASP A 92 32.61 19.47 40.89
N GLY A 93 31.32 19.23 40.62
CA GLY A 93 30.26 20.23 40.73
C GLY A 93 30.06 21.11 39.48
N ASP A 94 30.92 20.96 38.47
CA ASP A 94 30.78 21.66 37.20
C ASP A 94 29.59 21.16 36.38
N HIS A 95 28.88 22.10 35.77
CA HIS A 95 27.77 21.84 34.85
C HIS A 95 28.30 21.62 33.43
N VAL A 96 27.84 20.55 32.79
CA VAL A 96 28.28 20.15 31.45
C VAL A 96 27.08 19.95 30.54
N GLU A 97 27.23 20.28 29.27
CA GLU A 97 26.15 20.19 28.27
C GLU A 97 25.84 18.75 27.86
N PHE A 98 26.81 17.83 27.93
CA PHE A 98 26.66 16.41 27.61
C PHE A 98 27.58 15.52 28.46
N GLY A 99 27.24 14.24 28.60
CA GLY A 99 28.11 13.28 29.30
C GLY A 99 27.62 11.84 29.28
N LEU A 100 28.41 10.95 29.87
CA LEU A 100 28.15 9.51 29.94
C LEU A 100 27.41 9.14 31.24
N VAL A 101 26.32 8.39 31.12
CA VAL A 101 25.57 7.82 32.25
C VAL A 101 26.22 6.51 32.69
N SER A 102 26.57 6.39 33.97
CA SER A 102 27.12 5.16 34.56
C SER A 102 26.28 4.71 35.74
N LYS A 103 26.39 3.45 36.18
CA LYS A 103 25.63 2.90 37.33
C LYS A 103 25.77 3.71 38.62
N LYS A 104 26.85 4.50 38.75
CA LYS A 104 27.15 5.39 39.88
C LYS A 104 26.45 6.75 39.80
N THR A 105 25.94 7.15 38.63
CA THR A 105 25.24 8.42 38.42
C THR A 105 23.94 8.45 39.20
N LYS A 106 23.74 9.50 40.01
CA LYS A 106 22.50 9.76 40.75
C LYS A 106 21.50 10.44 39.84
N ILE A 107 20.25 10.00 39.87
CA ILE A 107 19.16 10.61 39.10
C ILE A 107 18.17 11.20 40.07
N LYS A 108 17.87 12.49 39.89
CA LYS A 108 16.92 13.22 40.71
C LYS A 108 15.78 13.69 39.82
N LEU A 109 14.56 13.26 40.17
CA LEU A 109 13.36 13.74 39.52
C LEU A 109 12.83 14.96 40.27
N THR A 110 12.57 16.06 39.56
CA THR A 110 11.98 17.27 40.13
C THR A 110 10.63 17.57 39.49
N ASN A 111 9.68 18.02 40.31
CA ASN A 111 8.40 18.54 39.82
C ASN A 111 8.59 19.92 39.20
N ILE A 112 7.76 20.22 38.19
CA ILE A 112 7.66 21.55 37.59
C ILE A 112 7.40 22.58 38.70
N ARG A 113 8.30 23.54 38.88
CA ARG A 113 8.11 24.66 39.82
C ARG A 113 7.03 25.61 39.29
N ASN A 114 6.20 26.15 40.20
CA ASN A 114 5.02 26.96 39.89
C ASN A 114 5.32 28.43 39.46
N ASP A 115 6.57 28.86 39.31
CA ASP A 115 6.91 30.29 39.16
C ASP A 115 7.26 30.77 37.74
N ASP A 116 7.30 29.91 36.72
CA ASP A 116 7.52 30.36 35.35
C ASP A 116 6.19 30.54 34.60
N GLN A 117 5.48 31.62 34.95
CA GLN A 117 4.42 32.16 34.10
C GLN A 117 5.01 32.77 32.83
N GLU A 118 4.56 32.28 31.67
CA GLU A 118 4.31 33.06 30.44
C GLU A 118 5.45 33.82 29.76
N LYS A 119 6.74 33.46 29.91
CA LYS A 119 7.81 34.19 29.20
C LYS A 119 8.81 33.42 28.33
N ASP A 120 8.75 32.10 28.22
CA ASP A 120 9.72 31.33 27.42
C ASP A 120 9.11 30.57 26.22
N ILE A 121 8.26 31.25 25.42
CA ILE A 121 8.07 30.91 23.98
C ILE A 121 8.71 31.97 23.07
N GLU A 122 9.18 33.09 23.63
CA GLU A 122 9.94 34.11 22.90
C GLU A 122 11.35 34.25 23.48
N LYS A 123 12.29 33.38 23.07
CA LYS A 123 13.66 33.75 22.65
C LYS A 123 14.60 32.54 22.56
N GLY A 124 15.09 32.31 21.34
CA GLY A 124 16.18 31.39 21.00
C GLY A 124 15.78 30.55 19.79
N LYS A 125 15.98 30.97 18.54
CA LYS A 125 17.24 31.38 17.94
C LYS A 125 17.02 32.45 16.87
N LYS A 126 17.95 33.41 16.83
CA LYS A 126 18.16 34.34 15.72
C LYS A 126 18.14 33.55 14.40
N SER A 127 17.21 33.92 13.54
CA SER A 127 17.24 33.63 12.10
C SER A 127 18.63 33.98 11.57
N THR A 128 19.43 32.96 11.27
CA THR A 128 20.54 33.13 10.33
C THR A 128 19.90 33.51 9.02
N ARG A 129 20.05 34.79 8.66
CA ARG A 129 19.60 35.33 7.38
C ARG A 129 20.14 34.44 6.27
N TYR A 130 19.23 34.07 5.37
CA TYR A 130 19.53 33.35 4.16
C TYR A 130 20.11 34.30 3.10
N GLU A 131 21.13 35.10 3.44
CA GLU A 131 21.74 36.06 2.51
C GLU A 131 23.12 35.65 1.97
N ASP A 132 23.86 34.74 2.59
CA ASP A 132 25.25 34.46 2.18
C ASP A 132 25.51 33.14 1.44
N ILE A 133 24.62 32.75 0.50
CA ILE A 133 24.98 31.77 -0.53
C ILE A 133 24.39 32.24 -1.86
N GLY A 134 25.29 32.61 -2.77
CA GLY A 134 24.99 33.18 -4.07
C GLY A 134 24.44 32.18 -5.07
N GLY A 135 23.68 32.72 -6.02
CA GLY A 135 23.63 32.21 -7.39
C GLY A 135 22.78 30.98 -7.66
N LEU A 136 21.54 30.92 -7.17
CA LEU A 136 20.44 30.08 -7.71
C LEU A 136 19.05 30.43 -7.10
N LYS A 137 18.90 31.61 -6.48
CA LYS A 137 17.69 31.97 -5.70
C LYS A 137 16.49 32.42 -6.54
N GLU A 138 16.68 32.87 -7.77
CA GLU A 138 15.57 33.45 -8.57
C GLU A 138 14.63 32.37 -9.15
N GLU A 139 15.14 31.19 -9.54
CA GLU A 139 14.30 30.15 -10.17
C GLU A 139 13.46 29.33 -9.16
N VAL A 140 13.97 29.07 -7.96
CA VAL A 140 13.22 28.31 -6.92
C VAL A 140 12.20 29.19 -6.20
N LYS A 141 12.46 30.49 -6.08
CA LYS A 141 11.55 31.47 -5.44
C LYS A 141 10.39 31.89 -6.35
N SER A 142 10.45 31.55 -7.64
CA SER A 142 9.39 31.78 -8.63
C SER A 142 8.32 30.67 -8.67
N MET A 143 8.48 29.56 -7.93
CA MET A 143 7.46 28.52 -7.86
C MET A 143 6.50 28.83 -6.70
N LYS A 144 5.28 29.27 -7.04
CA LYS A 144 4.20 29.37 -6.04
C LYS A 144 3.91 27.97 -5.48
N PRO A 145 3.88 27.79 -4.15
CA PRO A 145 3.49 26.52 -3.57
C PRO A 145 2.08 26.15 -4.02
N PRO A 146 1.80 24.87 -4.28
CA PRO A 146 0.47 24.43 -4.67
C PRO A 146 -0.51 24.76 -3.54
N LYS A 147 -1.63 25.39 -3.89
CA LYS A 147 -2.62 25.84 -2.90
C LYS A 147 -3.46 24.66 -2.37
N GLY A 148 -3.62 23.62 -3.18
CA GLY A 148 -4.43 22.46 -2.85
C GLY A 148 -3.86 21.14 -3.33
N VAL A 149 -4.02 20.11 -2.49
CA VAL A 149 -3.71 18.71 -2.79
C VAL A 149 -4.99 17.88 -2.68
N LEU A 150 -5.31 17.11 -3.72
CA LEU A 150 -6.43 16.16 -3.72
C LEU A 150 -5.89 14.73 -3.59
N LEU A 151 -6.25 14.06 -2.51
CA LEU A 151 -6.00 12.64 -2.26
C LEU A 151 -7.20 11.83 -2.77
N TYR A 152 -6.96 10.87 -3.66
CA TYR A 152 -8.03 10.00 -4.14
C TYR A 152 -7.64 8.52 -4.14
N GLY A 153 -8.62 7.62 -4.08
CA GLY A 153 -8.38 6.18 -4.12
C GLY A 153 -9.49 5.39 -3.44
N PRO A 154 -9.43 4.05 -3.43
CA PRO A 154 -10.46 3.21 -2.84
C PRO A 154 -10.65 3.48 -1.33
N PRO A 155 -11.84 3.24 -0.77
CA PRO A 155 -12.11 3.46 0.64
C PRO A 155 -11.24 2.55 1.51
N GLY A 156 -10.88 3.02 2.71
CA GLY A 156 -10.12 2.24 3.68
C GLY A 156 -8.60 2.23 3.49
N THR A 157 -8.05 2.94 2.49
CA THR A 157 -6.60 3.08 2.25
C THR A 157 -5.87 4.00 3.23
N GLY A 158 -6.60 4.66 4.14
CA GLY A 158 -6.01 5.53 5.16
C GLY A 158 -5.71 6.95 4.68
N LYS A 159 -6.42 7.46 3.66
CA LYS A 159 -6.29 8.86 3.18
C LYS A 159 -6.40 9.89 4.31
N THR A 160 -7.40 9.71 5.18
CA THR A 160 -7.61 10.51 6.39
C THR A 160 -6.43 10.41 7.37
N LEU A 161 -5.85 9.23 7.53
CA LEU A 161 -4.71 9.01 8.42
C LEU A 161 -3.44 9.67 7.87
N ILE A 162 -3.20 9.58 6.56
CA ILE A 162 -2.06 10.22 5.89
C ILE A 162 -2.12 11.74 6.07
N ALA A 163 -3.27 12.35 5.82
CA ALA A 163 -3.42 13.79 5.99
C ALA A 163 -3.20 14.24 7.45
N ARG A 164 -3.70 13.47 8.42
CA ARG A 164 -3.46 13.73 9.85
C ARG A 164 -2.00 13.56 10.25
N ALA A 165 -1.31 12.56 9.70
CA ALA A 165 0.11 12.35 9.94
C ALA A 165 0.94 13.52 9.42
N VAL A 166 0.68 13.99 8.19
CA VAL A 166 1.33 15.18 7.61
C VAL A 166 1.11 16.42 8.47
N ALA A 167 -0.12 16.62 8.95
CA ALA A 167 -0.43 17.71 9.87
C ALA A 167 0.39 17.63 11.18
N SER A 168 0.50 16.45 11.78
CA SER A 168 1.24 16.25 13.02
C SER A 168 2.76 16.41 12.84
N GLU A 169 3.32 15.96 11.72
CA GLU A 169 4.76 16.04 11.45
C GLU A 169 5.23 17.45 11.09
N THR A 170 4.39 18.21 10.40
CA THR A 170 4.72 19.59 9.99
C THR A 170 4.69 20.58 11.15
N GLY A 171 4.04 20.23 12.27
CA GLY A 171 3.83 21.11 13.41
C GLY A 171 2.97 22.34 13.09
N ALA A 172 2.25 22.31 11.97
CA ALA A 172 1.34 23.37 11.53
C ALA A 172 -0.01 23.25 12.25
N HIS A 173 -0.73 24.36 12.39
CA HIS A 173 -2.09 24.31 12.93
C HIS A 173 -3.00 23.54 11.97
N SER A 174 -3.58 22.42 12.41
CA SER A 174 -4.41 21.58 11.55
C SER A 174 -5.89 21.69 11.88
N ILE A 175 -6.71 22.00 10.87
CA ILE A 175 -8.17 21.96 10.97
C ILE A 175 -8.67 20.78 10.15
N VAL A 176 -9.29 19.80 10.80
CA VAL A 176 -9.88 18.64 10.14
C VAL A 176 -11.39 18.84 10.03
N VAL A 177 -11.91 18.72 8.83
CA VAL A 177 -13.32 18.93 8.53
C VAL A 177 -13.84 17.77 7.69
N ASN A 178 -15.00 17.23 8.05
CA ASN A 178 -15.66 16.20 7.27
C ASN A 178 -16.77 16.83 6.41
N GLY A 179 -16.73 16.59 5.09
CA GLY A 179 -17.70 17.15 4.15
C GLY A 179 -19.15 16.87 4.50
N ALA A 180 -19.46 15.68 5.04
CA ALA A 180 -20.80 15.34 5.48
C ALA A 180 -21.26 16.14 6.73
N GLU A 181 -20.34 16.52 7.60
CA GLU A 181 -20.64 17.21 8.87
C GLU A 181 -20.92 18.71 8.68
N ILE A 182 -20.35 19.33 7.64
CA ILE A 182 -20.58 20.76 7.36
C ILE A 182 -21.99 20.97 6.78
N MET A 183 -22.56 19.96 6.12
CA MET A 183 -23.84 20.06 5.44
C MET A 183 -25.01 20.18 6.44
N SER A 184 -25.52 21.40 6.59
CA SER A 184 -26.70 21.70 7.39
C SER A 184 -27.96 21.83 6.53
N LYS A 185 -29.14 21.60 7.14
CA LYS A 185 -30.45 21.84 6.50
C LYS A 185 -30.84 23.32 6.45
N PHE A 186 -30.11 24.18 7.16
CA PHE A 186 -30.42 25.60 7.29
C PHE A 186 -29.62 26.42 6.28
N TYR A 187 -30.30 27.38 5.66
CA TYR A 187 -29.76 28.16 4.55
C TYR A 187 -28.58 29.05 4.99
N GLY A 188 -27.45 28.99 4.28
CA GLY A 188 -26.29 29.88 4.49
C GLY A 188 -25.39 29.54 5.70
N GLU A 189 -25.79 28.61 6.56
CA GLU A 189 -24.98 28.20 7.72
C GLU A 189 -23.73 27.42 7.26
N THR A 190 -23.88 26.53 6.27
CA THR A 190 -22.78 25.77 5.66
C THR A 190 -21.72 26.70 5.05
N GLU A 191 -22.13 27.74 4.31
CA GLU A 191 -21.23 28.71 3.68
C GLU A 191 -20.46 29.54 4.73
N SER A 192 -21.17 29.98 5.78
CA SER A 192 -20.57 30.75 6.88
C SER A 192 -19.57 29.91 7.67
N ARG A 193 -19.85 28.63 7.91
CA ARG A 193 -18.91 27.71 8.56
C ARG A 193 -17.62 27.53 7.77
N ILE A 194 -17.72 27.32 6.45
CA ILE A 194 -16.54 27.18 5.58
C ILE A 194 -15.71 28.48 5.64
N ARG A 195 -16.36 29.65 5.58
CA ARG A 195 -15.65 30.93 5.68
C ARG A 195 -14.91 31.07 7.02
N ASN A 196 -15.58 30.77 8.14
CA ASN A 196 -14.96 30.84 9.47
C ASN A 196 -13.76 29.89 9.60
N ILE A 197 -13.82 28.68 9.00
CA ILE A 197 -12.71 27.73 8.99
C ILE A 197 -11.49 28.31 8.26
N PHE A 198 -11.70 28.94 7.10
CA PHE A 198 -10.62 29.58 6.35
C PHE A 198 -10.07 30.81 7.07
N GLU A 199 -10.90 31.61 7.72
CA GLU A 199 -10.47 32.76 8.54
C GLU A 199 -9.66 32.32 9.77
N GLU A 200 -10.08 31.25 10.45
CA GLU A 200 -9.35 30.67 11.57
C GLU A 200 -7.98 30.12 11.14
N ALA A 201 -7.94 29.39 10.03
CA ALA A 201 -6.71 28.87 9.45
C ALA A 201 -5.75 30.02 9.09
N ALA A 202 -6.27 31.05 8.42
CA ALA A 202 -5.53 32.25 8.05
C ALA A 202 -4.95 32.98 9.29
N ALA A 203 -5.72 33.09 10.37
CA ALA A 203 -5.27 33.73 11.61
C ALA A 203 -4.16 32.94 12.33
N LYS A 204 -4.17 31.61 12.22
CA LYS A 204 -3.22 30.69 12.89
C LYS A 204 -2.13 30.17 11.95
N ALA A 205 -1.87 30.85 10.84
CA ALA A 205 -0.88 30.42 9.85
C ALA A 205 0.54 30.29 10.45
N PRO A 206 1.32 29.26 10.09
CA PRO A 206 1.08 28.26 9.05
C PRO A 206 0.07 27.18 9.46
N SER A 207 -0.88 26.87 8.56
CA SER A 207 -1.98 25.96 8.86
C SER A 207 -2.35 25.05 7.69
N ILE A 208 -2.85 23.86 8.01
CA ILE A 208 -3.35 22.88 7.04
C ILE A 208 -4.85 22.70 7.27
N ILE A 209 -5.65 22.91 6.22
CA ILE A 209 -7.08 22.60 6.22
C ILE A 209 -7.23 21.24 5.55
N PHE A 210 -7.69 20.24 6.30
CA PHE A 210 -7.99 18.92 5.76
C PHE A 210 -9.51 18.73 5.62
N ILE A 211 -9.97 18.49 4.40
CA ILE A 211 -11.37 18.24 4.07
C ILE A 211 -11.52 16.78 3.64
N ASP A 212 -12.11 15.96 4.49
CA ASP A 212 -12.46 14.58 4.15
C ASP A 212 -13.81 14.52 3.43
N GLU A 213 -14.01 13.50 2.59
CA GLU A 213 -15.23 13.31 1.79
C GLU A 213 -15.69 14.58 1.04
N ILE A 214 -14.75 15.24 0.35
CA ILE A 214 -15.04 16.50 -0.38
C ILE A 214 -16.12 16.31 -1.46
N ASP A 215 -16.32 15.10 -1.98
CA ASP A 215 -17.38 14.78 -2.93
C ASP A 215 -18.79 14.94 -2.35
N ALA A 216 -18.95 14.91 -1.02
CA ALA A 216 -20.23 15.25 -0.38
C ALA A 216 -20.55 16.75 -0.47
N LEU A 217 -19.53 17.61 -0.49
CA LEU A 217 -19.69 19.07 -0.60
C LEU A 217 -19.77 19.54 -2.05
N CYS A 218 -19.07 18.84 -2.96
CA CYS A 218 -18.81 19.33 -4.31
C CYS A 218 -19.12 18.29 -5.41
N PRO A 219 -20.38 17.85 -5.55
CA PRO A 219 -20.77 16.93 -6.61
C PRO A 219 -20.71 17.60 -8.01
N LYS A 220 -20.61 16.79 -9.07
CA LYS A 220 -20.67 17.25 -10.47
C LYS A 220 -21.96 18.02 -10.78
N ARG A 221 -21.84 19.12 -11.51
CA ARG A 221 -22.94 20.06 -11.85
C ARG A 221 -24.11 19.46 -12.64
N ASP A 222 -23.84 18.39 -13.37
CA ASP A 222 -24.83 17.67 -14.20
C ASP A 222 -25.64 16.63 -13.41
N SER A 223 -25.16 16.23 -12.23
CA SER A 223 -25.99 15.47 -11.30
C SER A 223 -27.04 16.41 -10.70
N ALA A 224 -28.27 15.93 -10.50
CA ALA A 224 -29.42 16.70 -9.99
C ALA A 224 -29.22 17.12 -8.51
N GLY A 225 -28.19 17.91 -8.24
CA GLY A 225 -27.82 18.43 -6.93
C GLY A 225 -28.63 19.67 -6.56
N SER A 226 -28.81 19.86 -5.26
CA SER A 226 -29.55 20.99 -4.68
C SER A 226 -28.88 22.32 -5.03
N GLU A 227 -29.66 23.40 -5.20
CA GLU A 227 -29.11 24.77 -5.39
C GLU A 227 -28.18 25.20 -4.24
N VAL A 228 -28.32 24.59 -3.06
CA VAL A 228 -27.45 24.82 -1.91
C VAL A 228 -26.03 24.28 -2.19
N GLU A 229 -25.90 23.08 -2.76
CA GLU A 229 -24.60 22.46 -3.05
C GLU A 229 -23.82 23.29 -4.07
N LYS A 230 -24.49 23.75 -5.14
CA LYS A 230 -23.87 24.61 -6.17
C LYS A 230 -23.28 25.90 -5.59
N ARG A 231 -23.93 26.47 -4.56
CA ARG A 231 -23.45 27.68 -3.87
C ARG A 231 -22.30 27.39 -2.91
N VAL A 232 -22.33 26.25 -2.23
CA VAL A 232 -21.21 25.78 -1.40
C VAL A 232 -19.96 25.59 -2.26
N VAL A 233 -20.08 24.95 -3.44
CA VAL A 233 -18.97 24.82 -4.40
C VAL A 233 -18.44 26.20 -4.79
N ALA A 234 -19.31 27.12 -5.22
CA ALA A 234 -18.88 28.47 -5.60
C ALA A 234 -18.17 29.23 -4.47
N THR A 235 -18.63 29.06 -3.23
CA THR A 235 -18.00 29.66 -2.04
C THR A 235 -16.62 29.09 -1.80
N LEU A 236 -16.46 27.76 -1.83
CA LEU A 236 -15.17 27.09 -1.67
C LEU A 236 -14.18 27.51 -2.77
N LEU A 237 -14.64 27.58 -4.02
CA LEU A 237 -13.84 28.07 -5.14
C LEU A 237 -13.35 29.50 -4.92
N THR A 238 -14.23 30.39 -4.43
CA THR A 238 -13.89 31.79 -4.16
C THR A 238 -12.84 31.90 -3.03
N LEU A 239 -12.94 31.06 -1.99
CA LEU A 239 -11.99 31.03 -0.89
C LEU A 239 -10.62 30.47 -1.32
N MET A 240 -10.58 29.48 -2.21
CA MET A 240 -9.34 28.92 -2.76
C MET A 240 -8.67 29.87 -3.76
N ASP A 241 -9.45 30.51 -4.63
CA ASP A 241 -8.96 31.50 -5.58
C ASP A 241 -8.43 32.74 -4.86
N GLY A 242 -8.98 33.04 -3.67
CA GLY A 242 -8.49 34.09 -2.78
C GLY A 242 -8.72 35.47 -3.38
N VAL A 243 -9.98 35.84 -3.58
CA VAL A 243 -10.33 37.19 -4.05
C VAL A 243 -10.05 38.23 -2.96
N ASP A 244 -8.78 38.62 -2.86
CA ASP A 244 -8.34 39.94 -2.43
C ASP A 244 -7.58 40.60 -3.58
N THR A 245 -8.28 40.81 -4.70
CA THR A 245 -8.01 41.94 -5.59
C THR A 245 -8.54 43.20 -4.93
N LYS A 246 -7.92 43.65 -3.84
CA LYS A 246 -7.94 45.07 -3.46
C LYS A 246 -6.55 45.49 -3.07
N GLU A 247 -6.07 46.44 -3.87
CA GLU A 247 -4.76 47.05 -3.82
C GLU A 247 -4.39 47.50 -2.40
N GLY A 248 -3.21 47.07 -1.96
CA GLY A 248 -2.40 47.82 -1.00
C GLY A 248 -2.93 47.91 0.42
N SER A 249 -3.05 46.79 1.13
CA SER A 249 -2.56 46.70 2.52
C SER A 249 -2.72 45.29 3.07
N MET A 250 -1.77 44.89 3.93
CA MET A 250 -1.74 43.67 4.74
C MET A 250 -1.49 42.33 4.01
N ASN A 251 -0.20 41.96 3.97
CA ASN A 251 0.39 40.63 4.05
C ASN A 251 -0.31 39.44 3.34
N ASN A 252 0.45 38.78 2.47
CA ASN A 252 0.24 37.43 1.90
C ASN A 252 -0.05 36.36 2.97
N ILE A 253 -1.28 36.32 3.49
CA ILE A 253 -1.75 35.32 4.45
C ILE A 253 -2.12 34.01 3.72
N SER A 254 -2.52 34.11 2.44
CA SER A 254 -2.91 32.97 1.59
C SER A 254 -1.76 32.08 1.13
N ASP A 255 -0.50 32.50 1.25
CA ASP A 255 0.67 31.70 0.85
C ASP A 255 1.07 30.65 1.91
N LYS A 256 0.45 30.66 3.10
CA LYS A 256 0.79 29.78 4.23
C LYS A 256 -0.33 28.83 4.67
N VAL A 257 -1.44 28.81 3.93
CA VAL A 257 -2.56 27.89 4.18
C VAL A 257 -2.60 26.88 3.04
N VAL A 258 -2.48 25.60 3.37
CA VAL A 258 -2.55 24.50 2.39
C VAL A 258 -3.85 23.74 2.61
N VAL A 259 -4.61 23.52 1.53
CA VAL A 259 -5.85 22.73 1.57
C VAL A 259 -5.56 21.32 1.09
N ILE A 260 -5.78 20.31 1.94
CA ILE A 260 -5.71 18.89 1.56
C ILE A 260 -7.14 18.36 1.54
N ALA A 261 -7.58 17.81 0.42
CA ALA A 261 -8.89 17.20 0.30
C ALA A 261 -8.78 15.70 0.04
N ALA A 262 -9.70 14.89 0.56
CA ALA A 262 -9.76 13.45 0.28
C ALA A 262 -11.10 13.07 -0.34
N THR A 263 -11.07 12.22 -1.38
CA THR A 263 -12.28 11.64 -1.98
C THR A 263 -12.08 10.18 -2.36
N ASN A 264 -13.14 9.37 -2.27
CA ASN A 264 -13.14 8.01 -2.80
C ASN A 264 -13.51 7.98 -4.29
N ARG A 265 -14.09 9.06 -4.82
CA ARG A 265 -14.69 9.13 -6.14
C ARG A 265 -14.24 10.40 -6.86
N PRO A 266 -13.03 10.42 -7.43
CA PRO A 266 -12.53 11.62 -8.13
C PRO A 266 -13.42 12.02 -9.32
N ASN A 267 -14.10 11.05 -9.94
CA ASN A 267 -15.03 11.28 -11.05
C ASN A 267 -16.33 11.97 -10.65
N SER A 268 -16.73 11.97 -9.37
CA SER A 268 -17.96 12.65 -8.92
C SER A 268 -17.71 14.10 -8.46
N LEU A 269 -16.46 14.54 -8.38
CA LEU A 269 -16.09 15.90 -8.00
C LEU A 269 -16.29 16.88 -9.16
N ASP A 270 -16.63 18.14 -8.85
CA ASP A 270 -16.67 19.24 -9.83
C ASP A 270 -15.27 19.46 -10.46
N GLU A 271 -15.20 19.41 -11.78
CA GLU A 271 -13.96 19.58 -12.56
C GLU A 271 -13.32 20.96 -12.38
N ALA A 272 -14.09 21.97 -11.94
CA ALA A 272 -13.57 23.28 -11.64
C ALA A 272 -12.58 23.26 -10.46
N LEU A 273 -12.76 22.37 -9.48
CA LEU A 273 -11.86 22.23 -8.34
C LEU A 273 -10.50 21.64 -8.73
N ARG A 274 -10.47 20.82 -9.79
CA ARG A 274 -9.28 20.13 -10.32
C ARG A 274 -8.44 21.00 -11.27
N ARG A 275 -8.85 22.25 -11.51
CA ARG A 275 -8.11 23.17 -12.39
C ARG A 275 -6.90 23.77 -11.68
N PRO A 276 -5.82 24.08 -12.41
CA PRO A 276 -4.66 24.79 -11.85
C PRO A 276 -5.04 26.12 -11.18
N GLY A 277 -4.48 26.37 -10.00
CA GLY A 277 -4.81 27.45 -9.07
C GLY A 277 -5.62 27.00 -7.83
N ARG A 278 -6.05 25.73 -7.78
CA ARG A 278 -6.93 25.14 -6.74
C ARG A 278 -6.34 23.81 -6.27
N PHE A 279 -6.88 22.65 -6.68
CA PHE A 279 -6.22 21.36 -6.48
C PHE A 279 -5.25 21.09 -7.63
N ASP A 280 -4.06 21.64 -7.49
CA ASP A 280 -3.00 21.59 -8.50
C ASP A 280 -2.28 20.24 -8.51
N ARG A 281 -2.42 19.49 -7.42
CA ARG A 281 -1.78 18.19 -7.19
C ARG A 281 -2.82 17.16 -6.85
N GLU A 282 -2.90 16.12 -7.67
CA GLU A 282 -3.71 14.95 -7.39
C GLU A 282 -2.78 13.77 -7.07
N ILE A 283 -3.06 13.09 -5.96
CA ILE A 283 -2.27 11.95 -5.48
C ILE A 283 -3.20 10.76 -5.33
N GLU A 284 -2.92 9.71 -6.10
CA GLU A 284 -3.61 8.43 -5.98
C GLU A 284 -3.02 7.62 -4.82
N ILE A 285 -3.89 7.18 -3.92
CA ILE A 285 -3.57 6.25 -2.83
C ILE A 285 -4.20 4.91 -3.20
N GLY A 286 -3.39 4.07 -3.83
CA GLY A 286 -3.78 2.74 -4.30
C GLY A 286 -3.90 1.69 -3.19
N ILE A 287 -4.23 0.46 -3.62
CA ILE A 287 -4.30 -0.71 -2.74
C ILE A 287 -2.86 -1.10 -2.35
N PRO A 288 -2.58 -1.40 -1.07
CA PRO A 288 -1.23 -1.73 -0.62
C PRO A 288 -0.72 -3.06 -1.20
N ASN A 289 0.56 -3.08 -1.60
CA ASN A 289 1.28 -4.28 -2.05
C ASN A 289 1.54 -5.24 -0.87
N PRO A 290 1.97 -6.51 -1.10
CA PRO A 290 2.28 -7.44 -0.01
C PRO A 290 3.28 -6.88 1.02
N ASN A 291 4.29 -6.13 0.57
CA ASN A 291 5.26 -5.47 1.45
C ASN A 291 4.64 -4.32 2.25
N ASP A 292 3.72 -3.57 1.65
CA ASP A 292 3.01 -2.48 2.33
C ASP A 292 2.00 -3.04 3.33
N ARG A 293 1.32 -4.15 2.99
CA ARG A 293 0.44 -4.87 3.93
C ARG A 293 1.21 -5.43 5.11
N PHE A 294 2.43 -5.93 4.87
CA PHE A 294 3.33 -6.36 5.94
C PHE A 294 3.67 -5.19 6.88
N SER A 295 4.04 -4.03 6.35
CA SER A 295 4.36 -2.85 7.19
C SER A 295 3.13 -2.32 7.95
N ILE A 296 1.95 -2.33 7.32
CA ILE A 296 0.68 -1.98 7.95
C ILE A 296 0.36 -2.95 9.09
N LEU A 297 0.43 -4.26 8.85
CA LEU A 297 0.18 -5.28 9.87
C LEU A 297 1.19 -5.17 11.03
N LEU A 298 2.47 -4.93 10.73
CA LEU A 298 3.49 -4.72 11.76
C LEU A 298 3.19 -3.48 12.62
N THR A 299 2.66 -2.42 12.01
CA THR A 299 2.29 -1.20 12.73
C THR A 299 1.08 -1.45 13.63
N ILE A 300 0.03 -2.12 13.11
CA ILE A 300 -1.17 -2.42 13.88
C ILE A 300 -0.89 -3.40 15.02
N THR A 301 -0.05 -4.42 14.78
CA THR A 301 0.30 -5.44 15.79
C THR A 301 1.21 -4.92 16.90
N LYS A 302 1.91 -3.79 16.71
CA LYS A 302 2.67 -3.13 17.80
C LYS A 302 1.77 -2.61 18.91
N ASP A 303 0.57 -2.17 18.56
CA ASP A 303 -0.39 -1.59 19.52
C ASP A 303 -1.25 -2.66 20.19
N ILE A 304 -1.11 -3.94 19.80
CA ILE A 304 -1.97 -5.04 20.25
C ILE A 304 -1.09 -6.16 20.85
N PRO A 305 -1.42 -6.70 22.04
CA PRO A 305 -0.71 -7.85 22.58
C PRO A 305 -0.87 -9.06 21.64
N SER A 306 0.22 -9.44 20.98
CA SER A 306 0.26 -10.52 20.01
C SER A 306 1.50 -11.39 20.21
N THR A 307 1.37 -12.70 19.97
CA THR A 307 2.50 -13.65 19.99
C THR A 307 3.04 -13.91 18.58
N LEU A 308 2.69 -13.06 17.61
CA LEU A 308 2.99 -13.25 16.20
C LEU A 308 4.47 -12.93 15.94
N THR A 309 5.14 -13.83 15.22
CA THR A 309 6.49 -13.58 14.70
C THR A 309 6.44 -12.78 13.41
N GLU A 310 7.51 -12.03 13.08
CA GLU A 310 7.57 -11.27 11.82
C GLU A 310 7.35 -12.15 10.58
N ASN A 311 7.85 -13.39 10.60
CA ASN A 311 7.65 -14.32 9.49
C ASN A 311 6.17 -14.68 9.32
N GLN A 312 5.44 -14.91 10.41
CA GLN A 312 4.00 -15.17 10.36
C GLN A 312 3.21 -13.96 9.85
N VAL A 313 3.60 -12.74 10.23
CA VAL A 313 2.98 -11.51 9.71
C VAL A 313 3.22 -11.36 8.21
N ARG A 314 4.40 -11.75 7.72
CA ARG A 314 4.71 -11.77 6.29
C ARG A 314 3.86 -12.79 5.53
N ASP A 315 3.66 -13.97 6.09
CA ASP A 315 2.79 -14.99 5.50
C ASP A 315 1.32 -14.52 5.45
N LEU A 316 0.84 -13.84 6.50
CA LEU A 316 -0.49 -13.23 6.51
C LEU A 316 -0.62 -12.16 5.41
N ALA A 317 0.38 -11.29 5.25
CA ALA A 317 0.37 -10.25 4.21
C ALA A 317 0.31 -10.83 2.79
N ASN A 318 0.92 -12.00 2.56
CA ASN A 318 0.85 -12.74 1.30
C ASN A 318 -0.55 -13.35 1.08
N LYS A 319 -1.20 -13.85 2.13
CA LYS A 319 -2.56 -14.42 2.08
C LYS A 319 -3.66 -13.36 1.93
N THR A 320 -3.44 -12.14 2.42
CA THR A 320 -4.45 -11.05 2.41
C THR A 320 -4.44 -10.26 1.09
N HIS A 321 -4.62 -10.93 -0.04
CA HIS A 321 -4.67 -10.26 -1.34
C HIS A 321 -5.91 -9.35 -1.44
N GLY A 322 -5.72 -8.11 -1.93
CA GLY A 322 -6.80 -7.12 -2.04
C GLY A 322 -7.28 -6.53 -0.70
N TYR A 323 -6.63 -6.82 0.42
CA TYR A 323 -6.99 -6.19 1.70
C TYR A 323 -6.40 -4.78 1.78
N VAL A 324 -7.22 -3.85 2.25
CA VAL A 324 -6.81 -2.47 2.51
C VAL A 324 -6.48 -2.29 3.99
N GLY A 325 -5.80 -1.20 4.37
CA GLY A 325 -5.45 -0.93 5.78
C GLY A 325 -6.62 -1.03 6.75
N ALA A 326 -7.82 -0.58 6.35
CA ALA A 326 -9.04 -0.75 7.15
C ALA A 326 -9.48 -2.21 7.30
N ASP A 327 -9.34 -3.02 6.25
CA ASP A 327 -9.66 -4.45 6.28
C ASP A 327 -8.66 -5.20 7.17
N LEU A 328 -7.37 -4.91 7.04
CA LEU A 328 -6.31 -5.48 7.90
C LEU A 328 -6.54 -5.12 9.37
N ALA A 329 -6.94 -3.87 9.66
CA ALA A 329 -7.33 -3.46 11.00
C ALA A 329 -8.61 -4.17 11.48
N ALA A 330 -9.55 -4.47 10.59
CA ALA A 330 -10.72 -5.28 10.91
C ALA A 330 -10.35 -6.73 11.23
N VAL A 331 -9.44 -7.36 10.47
CA VAL A 331 -8.89 -8.69 10.75
C VAL A 331 -8.25 -8.73 12.14
N CYS A 332 -7.40 -7.75 12.47
CA CYS A 332 -6.77 -7.70 13.79
C CYS A 332 -7.79 -7.51 14.92
N ARG A 333 -8.85 -6.71 14.70
CA ARG A 333 -9.95 -6.53 15.67
C ARG A 333 -10.76 -7.81 15.87
N GLU A 334 -11.09 -8.52 14.80
CA GLU A 334 -11.84 -9.77 14.88
C GLU A 334 -10.99 -10.87 15.54
N ALA A 335 -9.69 -10.95 15.23
CA ALA A 335 -8.76 -11.84 15.91
C ALA A 335 -8.67 -11.53 17.41
N GLY A 336 -8.68 -10.25 17.80
CA GLY A 336 -8.78 -9.84 19.20
C GLY A 336 -10.09 -10.30 19.87
N LEU A 337 -11.23 -10.20 19.18
CA LEU A 337 -12.52 -10.71 19.66
C LEU A 337 -12.51 -12.24 19.83
N ILE A 338 -11.88 -12.97 18.91
CA ILE A 338 -11.71 -14.42 19.00
C ILE A 338 -10.83 -14.78 20.19
N ALA A 339 -9.71 -14.08 20.39
CA ALA A 339 -8.84 -14.26 21.55
C ALA A 339 -9.59 -13.99 22.87
N ILE A 340 -10.44 -12.95 22.93
CA ILE A 340 -11.31 -12.68 24.09
C ILE A 340 -12.31 -13.81 24.31
N ARG A 341 -12.97 -14.32 23.26
CA ARG A 341 -13.91 -15.45 23.36
C ARG A 341 -13.21 -16.71 23.85
N ARG A 342 -11.97 -16.97 23.41
CA ARG A 342 -11.13 -18.08 23.87
C ARG A 342 -10.85 -17.94 25.36
N HIS A 343 -10.38 -16.77 25.79
CA HIS A 343 -10.08 -16.46 27.19
C HIS A 343 -11.29 -16.68 28.11
N VAL A 344 -12.47 -16.18 27.73
CA VAL A 344 -13.71 -16.34 28.52
C VAL A 344 -14.15 -17.81 28.60
N LYS A 345 -13.92 -18.62 27.56
CA LYS A 345 -14.31 -20.04 27.55
C LYS A 345 -13.33 -20.95 28.28
N LEU A 346 -12.02 -20.71 28.12
CA LEU A 346 -10.96 -21.61 28.57
C LEU A 346 -10.28 -21.17 29.87
N GLY A 347 -10.47 -19.91 30.32
CA GLY A 347 -9.85 -19.40 31.53
C GLY A 347 -8.32 -19.29 31.46
N GLU A 348 -7.75 -19.13 30.26
CA GLU A 348 -6.32 -18.85 30.07
C GLU A 348 -5.95 -17.50 30.69
N ASN A 349 -4.71 -17.30 31.17
CA ASN A 349 -4.34 -16.04 31.83
C ASN A 349 -3.80 -14.96 30.88
N ASP A 350 -3.32 -15.32 29.68
CA ASP A 350 -2.70 -14.35 28.75
C ASP A 350 -3.64 -14.02 27.59
N LEU A 351 -4.04 -12.74 27.52
CA LEU A 351 -4.85 -12.19 26.43
C LEU A 351 -3.93 -11.75 25.28
N ALA A 352 -3.42 -12.71 24.52
CA ALA A 352 -2.59 -12.44 23.35
C ALA A 352 -3.17 -13.07 22.07
N ILE A 353 -3.09 -12.33 20.97
CA ILE A 353 -3.53 -12.80 19.65
C ILE A 353 -2.50 -13.79 19.09
N GLY A 354 -2.96 -15.01 18.78
CA GLY A 354 -2.17 -16.04 18.11
C GLY A 354 -2.42 -16.09 16.61
N ILE A 355 -1.59 -16.88 15.90
CA ILE A 355 -1.74 -17.09 14.44
C ILE A 355 -3.09 -17.74 14.08
N SER A 356 -3.57 -18.66 14.91
CA SER A 356 -4.87 -19.31 14.73
C SER A 356 -6.03 -18.31 14.76
N ASP A 357 -5.95 -17.28 15.62
CA ASP A 357 -7.01 -16.26 15.73
C ASP A 357 -7.04 -15.38 14.48
N MET A 358 -5.86 -15.07 13.92
CA MET A 358 -5.73 -14.32 12.68
C MET A 358 -6.25 -15.11 11.47
N GLU A 359 -5.97 -16.42 11.39
CA GLU A 359 -6.47 -17.27 10.31
C GLU A 359 -7.99 -17.45 10.37
N GLU A 360 -8.56 -17.60 11.55
CA GLU A 360 -10.01 -17.63 11.73
C GLU A 360 -10.66 -16.29 11.37
N ALA A 361 -10.04 -15.16 11.76
CA ALA A 361 -10.50 -13.83 11.40
C ALA A 361 -10.50 -13.57 9.88
N LEU A 362 -9.53 -14.11 9.14
CA LEU A 362 -9.48 -14.04 7.68
C LEU A 362 -10.63 -14.79 7.00
N GLY A 363 -11.20 -15.81 7.65
CA GLY A 363 -12.39 -16.50 7.15
C GLY A 363 -13.67 -15.66 7.25
N VAL A 364 -13.70 -14.72 8.20
CA VAL A 364 -14.88 -13.88 8.50
C VAL A 364 -14.83 -12.55 7.76
N VAL A 365 -13.67 -11.89 7.74
CA VAL A 365 -13.49 -10.58 7.13
C VAL A 365 -13.29 -10.75 5.62
N LYS A 366 -14.12 -10.08 4.82
CA LYS A 366 -13.96 -10.06 3.35
C LYS A 366 -13.27 -8.77 2.91
N PRO A 367 -12.36 -8.82 1.92
CA PRO A 367 -11.68 -7.62 1.41
C PRO A 367 -12.65 -6.66 0.72
N SER A 368 -12.41 -5.36 0.92
CA SER A 368 -13.28 -4.29 0.42
C SER A 368 -13.13 -4.02 -1.09
N THR A 369 -12.03 -4.44 -1.72
CA THR A 369 -11.65 -4.02 -3.09
C THR A 369 -11.71 -5.12 -4.16
N MET A 370 -12.42 -6.24 -3.94
CA MET A 370 -12.58 -7.30 -4.98
C MET A 370 -13.20 -6.81 -6.32
N ARG A 371 -13.64 -5.54 -6.41
CA ARG A 371 -14.30 -4.95 -7.59
C ARG A 371 -13.37 -4.15 -8.51
N GLU A 372 -12.08 -4.02 -8.20
CA GLU A 372 -11.12 -3.24 -9.01
C GLU A 372 -10.06 -4.14 -9.67
N VAL A 373 -9.63 -3.78 -10.89
CA VAL A 373 -8.56 -4.50 -11.63
C VAL A 373 -7.22 -4.22 -10.96
N MET A 374 -6.59 -5.29 -10.44
CA MET A 374 -5.33 -5.20 -9.69
C MET A 374 -4.12 -5.46 -10.59
N LEU A 375 -3.05 -4.69 -10.39
CA LEU A 375 -1.74 -4.97 -10.98
C LEU A 375 -1.01 -5.97 -10.06
N GLU A 376 -1.00 -7.23 -10.43
CA GLU A 376 -0.26 -8.27 -9.72
C GLU A 376 1.06 -8.60 -10.40
N VAL A 377 2.12 -8.72 -9.61
CA VAL A 377 3.34 -9.42 -10.04
C VAL A 377 3.21 -10.86 -9.55
N PRO A 378 2.92 -11.83 -10.43
CA PRO A 378 2.85 -13.23 -10.00
C PRO A 378 4.22 -13.70 -9.50
N ASN A 379 4.24 -14.47 -8.42
CA ASN A 379 5.47 -15.02 -7.85
C ASN A 379 5.95 -16.30 -8.55
N VAL A 380 5.53 -16.54 -9.79
CA VAL A 380 5.84 -17.76 -10.56
C VAL A 380 7.10 -17.52 -11.38
N LYS A 381 8.10 -18.39 -11.22
CA LYS A 381 9.34 -18.35 -12.00
C LYS A 381 9.30 -19.36 -13.14
N TRP A 382 10.18 -19.18 -14.13
CA TRP A 382 10.37 -20.16 -15.22
C TRP A 382 10.74 -21.56 -14.72
N GLU A 383 11.34 -21.66 -13.53
CA GLU A 383 11.70 -22.91 -12.85
C GLU A 383 10.48 -23.66 -12.29
N ASP A 384 9.37 -22.97 -12.05
CA ASP A 384 8.14 -23.55 -11.52
C ASP A 384 7.26 -24.20 -12.60
N ILE A 385 7.61 -23.99 -13.88
CA ILE A 385 6.88 -24.53 -15.04
C ILE A 385 7.70 -25.67 -15.64
N GLY A 386 7.18 -26.90 -15.61
CA GLY A 386 7.85 -28.06 -16.20
C GLY A 386 7.64 -28.16 -17.72
N GLY A 387 8.73 -28.32 -18.48
CA GLY A 387 8.69 -28.52 -19.94
C GLY A 387 8.31 -27.28 -20.77
N GLN A 388 8.00 -27.49 -22.06
CA GLN A 388 7.65 -26.46 -23.05
C GLN A 388 8.78 -25.45 -23.38
N GLU A 389 10.02 -25.93 -23.54
CA GLU A 389 11.19 -25.03 -23.59
C GLU A 389 11.21 -24.13 -24.84
N GLU A 390 10.74 -24.64 -25.98
CA GLU A 390 10.57 -23.85 -27.20
C GLU A 390 9.58 -22.70 -27.01
N ILE A 391 8.46 -22.94 -26.32
CA ILE A 391 7.44 -21.92 -26.05
C ILE A 391 7.96 -20.91 -25.04
N LYS A 392 8.63 -21.36 -23.97
CA LYS A 392 9.25 -20.47 -22.99
C LYS A 392 10.26 -19.54 -23.65
N GLN A 393 11.07 -20.07 -24.56
CA GLN A 393 12.04 -19.27 -25.30
C GLN A 393 11.33 -18.24 -26.19
N LYS A 394 10.34 -18.64 -26.99
CA LYS A 394 9.55 -17.71 -27.80
C LYS A 394 8.86 -16.63 -26.98
N LEU A 395 8.33 -16.96 -25.80
CA LEU A 395 7.75 -15.97 -24.88
C LEU A 395 8.81 -15.00 -24.33
N LYS A 396 10.01 -15.48 -24.01
CA LYS A 396 11.12 -14.59 -23.60
C LYS A 396 11.52 -13.63 -24.72
N GLU A 397 11.60 -14.13 -25.95
CA GLU A 397 11.96 -13.34 -27.13
C GLU A 397 10.88 -12.31 -27.50
N SER A 398 9.60 -12.71 -27.48
CA SER A 398 8.48 -11.86 -27.89
C SER A 398 7.98 -10.91 -26.79
N VAL A 399 8.17 -11.27 -25.51
CA VAL A 399 7.61 -10.53 -24.37
C VAL A 399 8.70 -9.95 -23.49
N GLU A 400 9.65 -10.76 -23.00
CA GLU A 400 10.64 -10.30 -22.01
C GLU A 400 11.67 -9.33 -22.61
N TRP A 401 12.15 -9.59 -23.83
CA TRP A 401 13.21 -8.78 -24.44
C TRP A 401 12.77 -7.37 -24.86
N PRO A 402 11.58 -7.17 -25.49
CA PRO A 402 11.09 -5.82 -25.82
C PRO A 402 10.83 -4.94 -24.59
N LEU A 403 10.35 -5.54 -23.49
CA LEU A 403 10.00 -4.82 -22.26
C LEU A 403 11.21 -4.21 -21.53
N LYS A 404 12.44 -4.73 -21.74
CA LYS A 404 13.64 -4.22 -21.05
C LYS A 404 14.16 -2.87 -21.58
N LEU A 405 13.56 -2.30 -22.64
CA LEU A 405 14.25 -1.27 -23.44
C LEU A 405 13.80 0.21 -23.30
N PHE A 406 12.58 0.63 -22.91
CA PHE A 406 12.21 2.09 -22.86
C PHE A 406 11.04 2.49 -21.90
N SER A 407 10.87 3.80 -21.58
CA SER A 407 9.85 4.34 -20.63
C SER A 407 9.23 5.68 -21.07
N LYS A 408 7.92 5.92 -20.74
CA LYS A 408 7.24 7.09 -20.08
C LYS A 408 5.92 7.69 -20.68
N TRP A 409 4.86 7.66 -19.83
CA TRP A 409 3.64 8.52 -19.61
C TRP A 409 2.53 8.73 -20.69
N VAL A 410 1.26 9.11 -20.42
CA VAL A 410 0.11 8.72 -19.54
C VAL A 410 -1.14 9.56 -19.93
N GLY A 411 -2.35 8.93 -19.94
CA GLY A 411 -3.68 9.55 -19.61
C GLY A 411 -4.67 9.77 -20.78
N GLU A 412 -6.02 9.72 -20.70
CA GLU A 412 -7.08 9.30 -19.75
C GLU A 412 -8.40 8.99 -20.56
N SER A 413 -9.40 8.32 -19.96
CA SER A 413 -10.09 7.15 -20.55
C SER A 413 -11.61 7.19 -20.81
N GLU A 414 -12.08 6.22 -21.63
CA GLU A 414 -13.48 5.77 -21.83
C GLU A 414 -13.71 4.24 -21.57
N LYS A 415 -13.75 3.67 -20.37
CA LYS A 415 -12.94 3.92 -19.17
C LYS A 415 -12.31 2.64 -18.64
N ALA A 416 -12.91 1.44 -18.79
CA ALA A 416 -12.42 0.18 -18.18
C ALA A 416 -11.41 -0.61 -19.05
N VAL A 417 -11.77 -0.99 -20.28
CA VAL A 417 -10.79 -1.58 -21.24
C VAL A 417 -9.70 -0.54 -21.50
N HIS A 418 -10.11 0.69 -21.77
CA HIS A 418 -9.18 1.80 -21.83
C HIS A 418 -8.39 1.96 -20.51
N GLU A 419 -8.96 1.81 -19.30
CA GLU A 419 -8.19 1.88 -18.05
C GLU A 419 -7.14 0.79 -17.97
N VAL A 420 -7.45 -0.44 -18.39
CA VAL A 420 -6.49 -1.55 -18.37
C VAL A 420 -5.32 -1.20 -19.27
N PHE A 421 -5.60 -0.78 -20.52
CA PHE A 421 -4.57 -0.36 -21.45
C PHE A 421 -3.82 0.90 -20.99
N ARG A 422 -4.50 1.87 -20.34
CA ARG A 422 -3.89 3.06 -19.76
C ARG A 422 -3.02 2.76 -18.55
N LYS A 423 -3.49 1.94 -17.61
CA LYS A 423 -2.75 1.49 -16.43
C LYS A 423 -1.52 0.70 -16.87
N ALA A 424 -1.66 -0.16 -17.87
CA ALA A 424 -0.55 -0.84 -18.50
C ALA A 424 0.44 0.15 -19.16
N ARG A 425 -0.03 1.15 -19.92
CA ARG A 425 0.82 2.21 -20.47
C ARG A 425 1.52 3.04 -19.38
N ALA A 426 0.86 3.33 -18.26
CA ALA A 426 1.40 4.07 -17.13
C ALA A 426 2.43 3.25 -16.32
N ALA A 427 2.18 1.95 -16.19
CA ALA A 427 3.08 0.99 -15.55
C ALA A 427 4.10 0.39 -16.53
N SER A 428 4.24 0.98 -17.73
CA SER A 428 5.17 0.51 -18.77
C SER A 428 6.61 0.54 -18.24
N PRO A 429 7.38 -0.56 -18.39
CA PRO A 429 7.06 -1.77 -19.15
C PRO A 429 6.07 -2.72 -18.46
N SER A 430 5.00 -3.12 -19.16
CA SER A 430 3.94 -3.99 -18.60
C SER A 430 3.39 -5.02 -19.59
N ILE A 431 2.77 -6.07 -19.05
CA ILE A 431 2.12 -7.14 -19.81
C ILE A 431 0.63 -7.10 -19.48
N ILE A 432 -0.22 -7.02 -20.50
CA ILE A 432 -1.66 -7.22 -20.35
C ILE A 432 -1.95 -8.67 -20.68
N PHE A 433 -2.44 -9.43 -19.70
CA PHE A 433 -2.83 -10.81 -19.89
C PHE A 433 -4.35 -10.94 -19.95
N PHE A 434 -4.88 -11.41 -21.08
CA PHE A 434 -6.27 -11.80 -21.25
C PHE A 434 -6.39 -13.32 -21.15
N ASP A 435 -6.91 -13.81 -20.04
CA ASP A 435 -7.33 -15.21 -19.95
C ASP A 435 -8.73 -15.37 -20.55
N GLU A 436 -8.99 -16.52 -21.17
CA GLU A 436 -10.26 -16.84 -21.85
C GLU A 436 -10.78 -15.69 -22.75
N ILE A 437 -9.92 -15.18 -23.65
CA ILE A 437 -10.30 -14.06 -24.54
C ILE A 437 -11.53 -14.38 -25.38
N ASP A 438 -11.81 -15.66 -25.64
CA ASP A 438 -13.01 -16.13 -26.32
C ASP A 438 -14.32 -15.79 -25.60
N ALA A 439 -14.31 -15.47 -24.30
CA ALA A 439 -15.50 -14.99 -23.58
C ALA A 439 -15.93 -13.58 -24.01
N ILE A 440 -14.99 -12.74 -24.47
CA ILE A 440 -15.23 -11.34 -24.87
C ILE A 440 -15.09 -11.11 -26.38
N ALA A 441 -14.45 -12.04 -27.09
CA ALA A 441 -14.04 -11.90 -28.48
C ALA A 441 -14.67 -12.91 -29.44
N VAL A 442 -15.95 -13.23 -29.25
CA VAL A 442 -16.68 -14.16 -30.12
C VAL A 442 -16.94 -13.55 -31.50
N LYS A 443 -16.86 -14.37 -32.56
CA LYS A 443 -17.24 -14.01 -33.94
C LYS A 443 -18.61 -13.33 -33.98
N ARG A 444 -18.68 -12.22 -34.72
CA ARG A 444 -19.92 -11.49 -34.96
C ARG A 444 -20.95 -12.34 -35.73
N GLY A 445 -21.99 -12.79 -35.01
CA GLY A 445 -23.32 -13.07 -35.57
C GLY A 445 -23.78 -14.53 -35.69
N SER A 446 -24.94 -14.82 -35.09
CA SER A 446 -26.03 -15.62 -35.71
C SER A 446 -27.43 -15.33 -35.13
N SER A 447 -27.65 -14.20 -34.46
CA SER A 447 -28.98 -13.81 -33.96
C SER A 447 -29.22 -12.31 -34.21
N SER A 448 -30.17 -12.01 -35.07
CA SER A 448 -30.65 -10.66 -35.37
C SER A 448 -31.27 -10.01 -34.13
N ASP A 449 -31.05 -8.70 -33.98
CA ASP A 449 -31.77 -7.72 -33.13
C ASP A 449 -31.25 -7.29 -31.75
N SER A 450 -29.97 -7.52 -31.40
CA SER A 450 -29.31 -6.61 -30.45
C SER A 450 -27.82 -6.51 -30.70
N THR A 451 -27.28 -5.28 -30.75
CA THR A 451 -25.83 -5.05 -30.66
C THR A 451 -25.43 -5.51 -29.28
N SER A 452 -24.83 -6.70 -29.19
CA SER A 452 -24.49 -7.28 -27.90
C SER A 452 -23.47 -6.38 -27.20
N VAL A 453 -23.49 -6.37 -25.88
CA VAL A 453 -22.47 -5.66 -25.08
C VAL A 453 -21.07 -6.16 -25.45
N ALA A 454 -20.94 -7.43 -25.82
CA ALA A 454 -19.70 -8.04 -26.32
C ALA A 454 -19.20 -7.40 -27.63
N ASP A 455 -20.08 -7.06 -28.57
CA ASP A 455 -19.68 -6.39 -29.83
C ASP A 455 -19.08 -4.99 -29.59
N ARG A 456 -19.61 -4.28 -28.58
CA ARG A 456 -19.08 -2.97 -28.17
C ARG A 456 -17.73 -3.10 -27.47
N VAL A 457 -17.58 -4.09 -26.59
CA VAL A 457 -16.32 -4.40 -25.92
C VAL A 457 -15.24 -4.85 -26.91
N LEU A 458 -15.58 -5.73 -27.86
CA LEU A 458 -14.68 -6.17 -28.93
C LEU A 458 -14.25 -5.00 -29.82
N SER A 459 -15.18 -4.13 -30.22
CA SER A 459 -14.84 -2.95 -31.02
C SER A 459 -13.92 -2.00 -30.26
N GLN A 460 -14.12 -1.83 -28.95
CA GLN A 460 -13.22 -1.04 -28.11
C GLN A 460 -11.83 -1.65 -27.99
N LEU A 461 -11.75 -2.97 -27.82
CA LEU A 461 -10.47 -3.70 -27.74
C LEU A 461 -9.70 -3.59 -29.06
N LEU A 462 -10.37 -3.75 -30.19
CA LEU A 462 -9.76 -3.55 -31.51
C LEU A 462 -9.24 -2.12 -31.68
N ASN A 463 -10.02 -1.11 -31.27
CA ASN A 463 -9.59 0.28 -31.33
C ASN A 463 -8.38 0.59 -30.44
N GLU A 464 -8.27 -0.01 -29.24
CA GLU A 464 -7.07 0.16 -28.39
C GLU A 464 -5.85 -0.55 -28.95
N MET A 465 -6.04 -1.70 -29.61
CA MET A 465 -4.95 -2.43 -30.27
C MET A 465 -4.46 -1.75 -31.56
N ASP A 466 -5.39 -1.21 -32.36
CA ASP A 466 -5.09 -0.43 -33.56
C ASP A 466 -4.65 1.01 -33.26
N GLY A 467 -4.64 1.39 -31.97
CA GLY A 467 -4.76 2.76 -31.45
C GLY A 467 -4.04 3.88 -32.22
N VAL A 468 -4.60 5.09 -32.10
CA VAL A 468 -3.97 6.33 -32.60
C VAL A 468 -2.62 6.59 -31.90
N GLU A 469 -2.47 6.11 -30.65
CA GLU A 469 -1.20 6.06 -29.91
C GLU A 469 -0.62 4.64 -29.94
N PRO A 470 0.66 4.45 -30.32
CA PRO A 470 1.26 3.12 -30.34
C PRO A 470 1.42 2.54 -28.93
N LEU A 471 1.19 1.23 -28.79
CA LEU A 471 1.47 0.48 -27.55
C LEU A 471 2.99 0.38 -27.35
N VAL A 472 3.59 1.40 -26.76
CA VAL A 472 5.03 1.41 -26.45
C VAL A 472 5.29 0.59 -25.18
N ASN A 473 5.94 -0.56 -25.34
CA ASN A 473 6.32 -1.49 -24.26
C ASN A 473 5.14 -1.97 -23.40
N VAL A 474 3.99 -2.13 -24.04
CA VAL A 474 2.84 -2.84 -23.49
C VAL A 474 2.61 -4.06 -24.36
N THR A 475 2.95 -5.23 -23.85
CA THR A 475 2.75 -6.48 -24.59
C THR A 475 1.41 -7.08 -24.22
N VAL A 476 0.56 -7.33 -25.21
CA VAL A 476 -0.72 -8.01 -25.01
C VAL A 476 -0.50 -9.50 -25.22
N VAL A 477 -0.81 -10.29 -24.19
CA VAL A 477 -0.78 -11.76 -24.24
C VAL A 477 -2.21 -12.24 -23.99
N ALA A 478 -2.72 -13.10 -24.86
CA ALA A 478 -4.06 -13.66 -24.73
C ALA A 478 -4.02 -15.19 -24.78
N ALA A 479 -4.81 -15.83 -23.91
CA ALA A 479 -4.99 -17.27 -23.86
C ALA A 479 -6.43 -17.64 -24.25
N THR A 480 -6.58 -18.72 -25.02
CA THR A 480 -7.89 -19.30 -25.33
C THR A 480 -7.79 -20.81 -25.52
N ASN A 481 -8.85 -21.51 -25.13
CA ASN A 481 -9.03 -22.93 -25.43
C ASN A 481 -9.90 -23.15 -26.67
N ARG A 482 -10.40 -22.09 -27.32
CA ARG A 482 -11.31 -22.15 -28.46
C ARG A 482 -10.97 -21.10 -29.52
N PRO A 483 -9.86 -21.29 -30.25
CA PRO A 483 -9.46 -20.33 -31.29
C PRO A 483 -10.42 -20.28 -32.48
N ASP A 484 -11.32 -21.25 -32.65
CA ASP A 484 -12.35 -21.29 -33.70
C ASP A 484 -13.43 -20.20 -33.55
N ILE A 485 -13.76 -19.83 -32.31
CA ILE A 485 -14.83 -18.87 -32.03
C ILE A 485 -14.32 -17.43 -31.96
N ILE A 486 -13.01 -17.21 -31.99
CA ILE A 486 -12.41 -15.88 -31.97
C ILE A 486 -12.70 -15.12 -33.27
N ASP A 487 -13.06 -13.84 -33.13
CA ASP A 487 -13.22 -12.96 -34.28
C ASP A 487 -11.92 -12.80 -35.07
N GLY A 488 -11.96 -13.12 -36.36
CA GLY A 488 -10.80 -13.05 -37.25
C GLY A 488 -10.22 -11.64 -37.42
N ALA A 489 -10.92 -10.60 -36.97
CA ALA A 489 -10.39 -9.25 -36.86
C ALA A 489 -9.21 -9.18 -35.87
N LEU A 490 -9.21 -9.95 -34.77
CA LEU A 490 -8.12 -9.91 -33.77
C LEU A 490 -6.82 -10.54 -34.26
N LEU A 491 -6.92 -11.51 -35.16
CA LEU A 491 -5.79 -12.27 -35.69
C LEU A 491 -5.12 -11.60 -36.90
N ARG A 492 -5.48 -10.35 -37.21
CA ARG A 492 -4.88 -9.60 -38.31
C ARG A 492 -3.50 -9.05 -37.91
N PRO A 493 -2.55 -8.92 -38.86
CA PRO A 493 -1.25 -8.30 -38.61
C PRO A 493 -1.39 -6.91 -37.97
N GLY A 494 -0.60 -6.64 -36.93
CA GLY A 494 -0.67 -5.40 -36.14
C GLY A 494 -1.57 -5.49 -34.89
N ARG A 495 -2.25 -6.62 -34.65
CA ARG A 495 -3.03 -6.90 -33.44
C ARG A 495 -2.45 -8.10 -32.68
N ILE A 496 -3.13 -9.24 -32.68
CA ILE A 496 -2.59 -10.50 -32.14
C ILE A 496 -1.98 -11.26 -33.32
N ASP A 497 -0.77 -10.88 -33.72
CA ASP A 497 -0.05 -11.44 -34.87
C ASP A 497 0.80 -12.66 -34.51
N CYS A 498 1.26 -12.77 -33.26
CA CYS A 498 1.97 -13.93 -32.75
C CYS A 498 1.01 -14.93 -32.09
N ILE A 499 0.75 -16.07 -32.74
CA ILE A 499 -0.06 -17.16 -32.17
C ILE A 499 0.87 -18.29 -31.75
N LEU A 500 0.92 -18.57 -30.45
CA LEU A 500 1.70 -19.67 -29.90
C LEU A 500 0.77 -20.84 -29.55
N TYR A 501 1.01 -21.99 -30.17
CA TYR A 501 0.28 -23.22 -29.84
C TYR A 501 0.92 -23.91 -28.63
N VAL A 502 0.16 -24.06 -27.56
CA VAL A 502 0.56 -24.84 -26.39
C VAL A 502 -0.04 -26.25 -26.51
N GLY A 503 0.81 -27.21 -26.88
CA GLY A 503 0.40 -28.61 -27.00
C GLY A 503 0.35 -29.36 -25.66
N PRO A 504 -0.20 -30.58 -25.65
CA PRO A 504 -0.09 -31.46 -24.49
C PRO A 504 1.39 -31.76 -24.16
N PRO A 505 1.74 -31.96 -22.88
CA PRO A 505 3.11 -32.20 -22.47
C PRO A 505 3.63 -33.56 -22.99
N ASP A 506 4.83 -33.54 -23.56
CA ASP A 506 5.56 -34.75 -23.96
C ASP A 506 6.09 -35.52 -22.73
N LEU A 507 6.67 -36.69 -22.95
CA LEU A 507 7.19 -37.54 -21.87
C LEU A 507 8.22 -36.81 -21.01
N ALA A 508 9.11 -36.03 -21.63
CA ALA A 508 10.12 -35.24 -20.94
C ALA A 508 9.50 -34.12 -20.09
N SER A 509 8.50 -33.39 -20.64
CA SER A 509 7.77 -32.34 -19.93
C SER A 509 6.97 -32.91 -18.77
N ARG A 510 6.26 -34.04 -18.96
CA ARG A 510 5.52 -34.70 -17.88
C ARG A 510 6.44 -35.11 -16.74
N LYS A 511 7.61 -35.69 -17.05
CA LYS A 511 8.61 -36.01 -16.04
C LYS A 511 9.05 -34.77 -15.27
N ALA A 512 9.33 -33.66 -15.95
CA ALA A 512 9.70 -32.40 -15.31
C ALA A 512 8.57 -31.84 -14.41
N ILE A 513 7.31 -31.93 -14.85
CA ILE A 513 6.15 -31.51 -14.05
C ILE A 513 6.05 -32.39 -12.79
N PHE A 514 6.21 -33.71 -12.91
CA PHE A 514 6.24 -34.61 -11.75
C PHE A 514 7.41 -34.30 -10.82
N ASP A 515 8.61 -34.02 -11.34
CA ASP A 515 9.77 -33.66 -10.50
C ASP A 515 9.51 -32.38 -9.67
N ILE A 516 8.80 -31.40 -10.24
CA ILE A 516 8.41 -30.16 -9.53
C ILE A 516 7.35 -30.45 -8.47
N GLN A 517 6.33 -31.23 -8.81
CA GLN A 517 5.24 -31.54 -7.88
C GLN A 517 5.70 -32.44 -6.74
N ILE A 518 6.49 -33.47 -7.04
CA ILE A 518 7.05 -34.40 -6.06
C ILE A 518 7.92 -33.65 -5.02
N LYS A 519 8.68 -32.63 -5.43
CA LYS A 519 9.43 -31.79 -4.48
C LYS A 519 8.56 -31.04 -3.47
N LYS A 520 7.29 -30.78 -3.81
CA LYS A 520 6.33 -30.08 -2.94
C LYS A 520 5.57 -31.02 -2.01
N MET A 521 5.72 -32.33 -2.17
CA MET A 521 4.99 -33.36 -1.41
C MET A 521 5.92 -34.36 -0.73
N SER A 522 5.42 -35.01 0.31
CA SER A 522 6.10 -36.11 0.99
C SER A 522 5.80 -37.42 0.26
N VAL A 523 6.67 -37.85 -0.64
CA VAL A 523 6.57 -39.18 -1.32
C VAL A 523 7.52 -40.19 -0.72
N ASP A 524 7.18 -41.47 -0.85
CA ASP A 524 8.12 -42.55 -0.53
C ASP A 524 9.13 -42.79 -1.67
N LYS A 525 10.20 -43.54 -1.39
CA LYS A 525 11.32 -43.77 -2.30
C LYS A 525 10.95 -44.67 -3.48
N ASP A 526 9.80 -45.33 -3.40
CA ASP A 526 9.24 -46.17 -4.46
C ASP A 526 8.64 -45.36 -5.63
N VAL A 527 8.30 -44.09 -5.39
CA VAL A 527 7.73 -43.19 -6.40
C VAL A 527 8.82 -42.67 -7.33
N SER A 528 8.70 -42.98 -8.62
CA SER A 528 9.62 -42.49 -9.66
C SER A 528 8.88 -41.62 -10.67
N SER A 529 9.33 -40.37 -10.84
CA SER A 529 8.80 -39.43 -11.83
C SER A 529 8.87 -39.96 -13.26
N ALA A 530 9.89 -40.75 -13.59
CA ALA A 530 10.03 -41.39 -14.90
C ALA A 530 8.90 -42.40 -15.16
N LYS A 531 8.61 -43.27 -14.19
CA LYS A 531 7.52 -44.26 -14.31
C LYS A 531 6.15 -43.59 -14.37
N LEU A 532 5.93 -42.54 -13.56
CA LEU A 532 4.69 -41.78 -13.60
C LEU A 532 4.49 -41.10 -14.96
N ALA A 533 5.54 -40.50 -15.54
CA ALA A 533 5.46 -39.85 -16.86
C ALA A 533 5.15 -40.82 -18.00
N GLU A 534 5.62 -42.07 -17.93
CA GLU A 534 5.30 -43.15 -18.86
C GLU A 534 3.83 -43.60 -18.74
N MET A 535 3.31 -43.68 -17.51
CA MET A 535 1.93 -44.12 -17.26
C MET A 535 0.88 -43.06 -17.63
N THR A 536 1.20 -41.77 -17.51
CA THR A 536 0.25 -40.68 -17.77
C THR A 536 0.32 -40.15 -19.20
N ASP A 537 0.42 -41.03 -20.19
CA ASP A 537 0.40 -40.58 -21.58
C ASP A 537 -0.98 -39.99 -21.96
N GLY A 538 -0.95 -38.86 -22.66
CA GLY A 538 -2.16 -38.10 -22.98
C GLY A 538 -2.72 -37.23 -21.85
N TYR A 539 -2.07 -37.15 -20.69
CA TYR A 539 -2.47 -36.23 -19.62
C TYR A 539 -1.99 -34.81 -19.91
N SER A 540 -2.84 -33.83 -19.62
CA SER A 540 -2.49 -32.41 -19.57
C SER A 540 -1.66 -32.09 -18.32
N GLY A 541 -0.97 -30.95 -18.32
CA GLY A 541 -0.23 -30.49 -17.14
C GLY A 541 -1.12 -30.37 -15.89
N ALA A 542 -2.36 -29.91 -16.06
CA ALA A 542 -3.35 -29.83 -14.98
C ALA A 542 -3.75 -31.22 -14.46
N GLU A 543 -3.95 -32.21 -15.34
CA GLU A 543 -4.29 -33.58 -14.93
C GLU A 543 -3.13 -34.28 -14.22
N VAL A 544 -1.87 -34.01 -14.61
CA VAL A 544 -0.69 -34.50 -13.89
C VAL A 544 -0.65 -33.96 -12.46
N VAL A 545 -0.94 -32.66 -12.29
CA VAL A 545 -1.02 -32.02 -10.96
C VAL A 545 -2.21 -32.56 -10.16
N ALA A 546 -3.37 -32.74 -10.80
CA ALA A 546 -4.55 -33.31 -10.17
C ALA A 546 -4.30 -34.74 -9.69
N LEU A 547 -3.63 -35.57 -10.49
CA LEU A 547 -3.25 -36.94 -10.10
C LEU A 547 -2.36 -36.94 -8.84
N CYS A 548 -1.45 -35.98 -8.73
CA CYS A 548 -0.61 -35.79 -7.55
C CYS A 548 -1.43 -35.44 -6.30
N GLN A 549 -2.44 -34.58 -6.43
CA GLN A 549 -3.33 -34.20 -5.33
C GLN A 549 -4.28 -35.34 -4.94
N GLU A 550 -4.85 -36.04 -5.93
CA GLU A 550 -5.71 -37.20 -5.70
C GLU A 550 -4.95 -38.35 -5.03
N ALA A 551 -3.69 -38.60 -5.43
CA ALA A 551 -2.86 -39.62 -4.78
C ALA A 551 -2.57 -39.28 -3.31
N ALA A 552 -2.38 -37.99 -2.99
CA ALA A 552 -2.23 -37.55 -1.61
C ALA A 552 -3.53 -37.71 -0.80
N MET A 553 -4.68 -37.41 -1.40
CA MET A 553 -5.99 -37.61 -0.78
C MET A 553 -6.28 -39.09 -0.54
N GLU A 554 -5.99 -39.96 -1.50
CA GLU A 554 -6.17 -41.40 -1.37
C GLU A 554 -5.24 -41.99 -0.29
N ALA A 555 -4.03 -41.44 -0.11
CA ALA A 555 -3.15 -41.80 1.00
C ALA A 555 -3.74 -41.40 2.36
N MET A 556 -4.35 -40.21 2.47
CA MET A 556 -5.03 -39.74 3.68
C MET A 556 -6.31 -40.53 3.98
N ASP A 557 -7.05 -40.92 2.94
CA ASP A 557 -8.26 -41.75 3.08
C ASP A 557 -7.92 -43.17 3.57
N GLU A 558 -6.76 -43.71 3.17
CA GLU A 558 -6.26 -45.01 3.66
C GLU A 558 -5.75 -44.92 5.10
N ASP A 559 -5.01 -43.87 5.45
CA ASP A 559 -4.53 -43.61 6.80
C ASP A 559 -4.43 -42.10 7.06
N ILE A 560 -5.18 -41.63 8.06
CA ILE A 560 -5.24 -40.21 8.42
C ILE A 560 -3.89 -39.66 8.89
N ASP A 561 -3.02 -40.54 9.41
CA ASP A 561 -1.66 -40.22 9.87
C ASP A 561 -0.59 -40.53 8.81
N ALA A 562 -0.98 -40.80 7.56
CA ALA A 562 -0.06 -41.10 6.46
C ALA A 562 0.95 -39.96 6.24
N GLN A 563 2.22 -40.21 6.58
CA GLN A 563 3.29 -39.22 6.40
C GLN A 563 3.81 -39.16 4.96
N LYS A 564 3.53 -40.16 4.13
CA LYS A 564 4.06 -40.27 2.76
C LYS A 564 3.10 -40.91 1.77
N VAL A 565 3.18 -40.46 0.52
CA VAL A 565 2.45 -41.02 -0.60
C VAL A 565 3.31 -42.09 -1.31
N GLU A 566 2.81 -43.31 -1.36
CA GLU A 566 3.41 -44.45 -2.08
C GLU A 566 2.95 -44.55 -3.54
N MET A 567 3.68 -45.30 -4.37
CA MET A 567 3.38 -45.50 -5.79
C MET A 567 2.00 -46.15 -6.02
N ARG A 568 1.52 -46.98 -5.08
CA ARG A 568 0.21 -47.64 -5.15
C ARG A 568 -0.95 -46.64 -5.27
N HIS A 569 -0.88 -45.51 -4.56
CA HIS A 569 -1.95 -44.50 -4.58
C HIS A 569 -2.07 -43.87 -5.98
N PHE A 570 -0.94 -43.54 -6.61
CA PHE A 570 -0.91 -43.04 -7.99
C PHE A 570 -1.52 -44.03 -8.99
N THR A 571 -1.19 -45.32 -8.87
CA THR A 571 -1.76 -46.35 -9.77
C THR A 571 -3.27 -46.51 -9.61
N LYS A 572 -3.78 -46.36 -8.38
CA LYS A 572 -5.21 -46.43 -8.06
C LYS A 572 -5.95 -45.24 -8.66
N CYS A 573 -5.43 -44.01 -8.51
CA CYS A 573 -6.02 -42.81 -9.11
C CYS A 573 -5.99 -42.86 -10.64
N HIS A 574 -4.88 -43.31 -11.24
CA HIS A 574 -4.77 -43.46 -12.69
C HIS A 574 -5.85 -44.39 -13.27
N SER A 575 -6.17 -45.50 -12.59
CA SER A 575 -7.20 -46.44 -13.04
C SER A 575 -8.62 -45.86 -13.05
N LYS A 576 -8.89 -44.84 -12.22
CA LYS A 576 -10.18 -44.16 -12.12
C LYS A 576 -10.30 -42.99 -13.11
N SER A 577 -9.18 -42.47 -13.61
CA SER A 577 -9.13 -41.26 -14.41
C SER A 577 -9.52 -41.51 -15.86
N LYS A 578 -10.35 -40.61 -16.43
CA LYS A 578 -10.69 -40.59 -17.85
C LYS A 578 -9.87 -39.51 -18.54
N LEU A 579 -9.20 -39.86 -19.64
CA LEU A 579 -8.47 -38.92 -20.48
C LEU A 579 -9.42 -37.86 -21.05
N ARG A 580 -9.11 -36.58 -20.82
CA ARG A 580 -9.87 -35.46 -21.42
C ARG A 580 -9.36 -35.05 -22.78
N ILE A 581 -8.07 -35.29 -23.08
CA ILE A 581 -7.49 -35.00 -24.40
C ILE A 581 -7.82 -36.16 -25.34
N THR A 582 -8.66 -35.90 -26.34
CA THR A 582 -8.99 -36.87 -27.39
C THR A 582 -8.12 -36.68 -28.63
N LEU A 583 -7.97 -37.74 -29.44
CA LEU A 583 -7.28 -37.66 -30.73
C LEU A 583 -7.95 -36.66 -31.68
N GLU A 584 -9.29 -36.58 -31.66
CA GLU A 584 -10.06 -35.61 -32.45
C GLU A 584 -9.71 -34.16 -32.10
N MET A 585 -9.51 -33.85 -30.81
CA MET A 585 -9.07 -32.52 -30.38
C MET A 585 -7.66 -32.20 -30.91
N LEU A 586 -6.75 -33.17 -30.89
CA LEU A 586 -5.39 -32.98 -31.40
C LEU A 586 -5.35 -32.76 -32.92
N GLU A 587 -6.19 -33.49 -33.66
CA GLU A 587 -6.35 -33.30 -35.10
C GLU A 587 -6.94 -31.93 -35.43
N PHE A 588 -7.92 -31.48 -34.64
CA PHE A 588 -8.48 -30.12 -34.77
C PHE A 588 -7.38 -29.06 -34.63
N TYR A 589 -6.57 -29.10 -33.57
CA TYR A 589 -5.49 -28.10 -33.37
C TYR A 589 -4.38 -28.19 -34.41
N LYS A 590 -4.02 -29.39 -34.87
CA LYS A 590 -3.08 -29.56 -35.99
C LYS A 590 -3.63 -28.91 -37.26
N SER A 591 -4.89 -29.17 -37.60
CA SER A 591 -5.53 -28.58 -38.77
C SER A 591 -5.67 -27.04 -38.66
N PHE A 592 -5.87 -26.53 -37.44
CA PHE A 592 -5.93 -25.10 -37.16
C PHE A 592 -4.55 -24.44 -37.32
N LYS A 593 -3.47 -25.10 -36.86
CA LYS A 593 -2.09 -24.66 -37.06
C LYS A 593 -1.75 -24.53 -38.54
N GLU A 594 -2.12 -25.52 -39.35
CA GLU A 594 -1.88 -25.53 -40.80
C GLU A 594 -2.66 -24.43 -41.53
N LYS A 595 -3.93 -24.20 -41.16
CA LYS A 595 -4.79 -23.17 -41.79
C LYS A 595 -4.40 -21.73 -41.42
N SER A 596 -3.87 -21.54 -40.21
CA SER A 596 -3.52 -20.21 -39.70
C SER A 596 -2.19 -19.68 -40.23
N GLY A 597 -1.45 -20.46 -41.03
CA GLY A 597 -0.22 -20.01 -41.68
C GLY A 597 0.94 -19.73 -40.71
N LEU A 598 0.93 -20.35 -39.52
CA LEU A 598 1.95 -20.14 -38.50
C LEU A 598 3.25 -20.81 -38.93
N HIS A 599 4.21 -20.01 -39.37
CA HIS A 599 5.58 -20.44 -39.59
C HIS A 599 6.20 -20.93 -38.26
N GLU A 600 7.00 -21.99 -38.36
CA GLU A 600 7.71 -22.64 -37.24
C GLU A 600 8.59 -21.68 -36.43
#